data_AF-A0A6A6V5J6-F1
#
_entry.id   AF-A0A6A6V5J6-F1
#
_cell.length_a   1.000
_cell.length_b   1.000
_cell.length_c   1.000
_cell.angle_alpha   90.00
_cell.angle_beta   90.00
_cell.angle_gamma   90.00
#
_symmetry.space_group_name_H-M   'P 1'
#
loop_
_entity.id
_entity.type
_entity.pdbx_description
1 polymer ?
#
loop_
_entity_poly.entity_id
_entity_poly.type
_entity_poly.pdbx_seq_one_letter_code
_entity_poly.pdbx_strand_id
1 'polypeptide(L)'
;MSYLIDFPPSNSLPGIRSSPPAIFAIQNKLLLENRTSVTVPSGLALHHFKKMKEWVVPAPSNLPPPVQLLAQSRSVVWINIPLALPEQSLKIILFRLKQLSGHPCAGNDLILNPNIGASVSLIRTWRLLELPPEGLRGIKMRMWSLVSMGPPITLSEMQALWTSLPRNFPVLVEMANNVMRSLIEGLYLLAENVAIFSWICENQEKDLLREIKTPIR
;
A
#
# COMPACT_ATOMS: atom_id res chain seq x y z
N MET A 1 10.82 9.51 -13.11
CA MET A 1 10.73 8.87 -11.77
C MET A 1 9.85 7.64 -11.91
N SER A 2 10.33 6.45 -11.56
CA SER A 2 9.53 5.22 -11.61
C SER A 2 8.60 5.18 -10.39
N TYR A 3 7.30 5.36 -10.59
CA TYR A 3 6.33 5.25 -9.51
C TYR A 3 6.16 3.78 -9.11
N LEU A 4 6.17 3.49 -7.81
CA LEU A 4 6.02 2.12 -7.29
C LEU A 4 4.60 1.58 -7.46
N ILE A 5 3.63 2.47 -7.56
CA ILE A 5 2.24 2.14 -7.87
C ILE A 5 1.79 2.91 -9.10
N ASP A 6 0.95 2.27 -9.90
CA ASP A 6 0.36 2.90 -11.07
C ASP A 6 -1.11 2.55 -11.21
N PHE A 7 -1.89 3.44 -11.79
CA PHE A 7 -3.26 3.11 -12.17
C PHE A 7 -3.26 2.70 -13.65
N PRO A 8 -4.05 1.69 -14.04
CA PRO A 8 -4.13 1.30 -15.44
C PRO A 8 -4.58 2.49 -16.28
N PRO A 9 -4.04 2.64 -17.51
CA PRO A 9 -4.46 3.70 -18.41
C PRO A 9 -5.96 3.60 -18.66
N SER A 10 -6.67 4.71 -18.48
CA SER A 10 -8.09 4.80 -18.82
C SER A 10 -8.23 5.48 -20.17
N ASN A 11 -8.99 4.87 -21.09
CA ASN A 11 -9.24 5.40 -22.44
C ASN A 11 -9.96 6.76 -22.41
N SER A 12 -10.71 7.04 -21.36
CA SER A 12 -11.27 8.37 -21.09
C SER A 12 -11.23 8.62 -19.59
N LEU A 13 -10.57 9.70 -19.20
CA LEU A 13 -10.67 10.20 -17.83
C LEU A 13 -11.90 11.12 -17.80
N PRO A 14 -12.88 10.90 -16.91
CA PRO A 14 -14.05 11.77 -16.82
C PRO A 14 -13.59 13.18 -16.47
N GLY A 15 -14.22 14.22 -17.03
CA GLY A 15 -13.84 15.64 -16.91
C GLY A 15 -13.16 16.03 -15.60
N ILE A 16 -11.85 15.79 -15.52
CA ILE A 16 -11.14 15.75 -14.22
C ILE A 16 -11.10 17.16 -13.63
N ARG A 17 -10.95 18.16 -14.52
CA ARG A 17 -10.84 19.57 -14.16
C ARG A 17 -12.14 20.17 -13.65
N SER A 18 -13.30 19.61 -14.02
CA SER A 18 -14.61 20.09 -13.58
C SER A 18 -15.16 19.33 -12.37
N SER A 19 -14.49 18.25 -11.95
CA SER A 19 -14.94 17.44 -10.83
C SER A 19 -14.64 18.14 -9.51
N PRO A 20 -15.61 18.24 -8.57
CA PRO A 20 -15.36 18.80 -7.24
C PRO A 20 -14.29 17.98 -6.50
N PRO A 21 -13.49 18.59 -5.62
CA PRO A 21 -12.55 17.85 -4.79
C PRO A 21 -13.27 16.86 -3.87
N ALA A 22 -12.67 15.69 -3.69
CA ALA A 22 -13.06 14.71 -2.68
C ALA A 22 -12.27 14.93 -1.39
N ILE A 23 -12.96 14.79 -0.26
CA ILE A 23 -12.38 14.74 1.07
C ILE A 23 -12.60 13.35 1.64
N PHE A 24 -11.52 12.75 2.11
CA PHE A 24 -11.49 11.37 2.58
C PHE A 24 -11.50 11.31 4.11
N ALA A 25 -12.26 10.35 4.63
CA ALA A 25 -12.22 9.94 6.02
C ALA A 25 -12.03 8.41 6.10
N ILE A 26 -11.40 7.94 7.17
CA ILE A 26 -11.31 6.51 7.52
C ILE A 26 -12.08 6.35 8.83
N GLN A 27 -13.11 5.51 8.84
CA GLN A 27 -13.92 5.24 10.04
C GLN A 27 -14.41 6.54 10.73
N ASN A 28 -14.96 7.47 9.95
CA ASN A 28 -15.40 8.81 10.37
C ASN A 28 -14.29 9.75 10.87
N LYS A 29 -13.01 9.35 10.80
CA LYS A 29 -11.87 10.19 11.12
C LYS A 29 -11.32 10.81 9.83
N LEU A 30 -11.32 12.13 9.75
CA LEU A 30 -10.80 12.86 8.58
C LEU A 30 -9.32 12.57 8.34
N LEU A 31 -8.98 12.33 7.08
CA LEU A 31 -7.60 12.19 6.62
C LEU A 31 -6.98 13.59 6.49
N LEU A 32 -6.37 14.08 7.57
CA LEU A 32 -5.66 15.36 7.59
C LEU A 32 -4.15 15.12 7.48
N GLU A 33 -3.47 15.93 6.69
CA GLU A 33 -2.01 15.88 6.58
C GLU A 33 -1.46 17.26 6.86
N ASN A 34 -0.72 17.45 7.96
CA ASN A 34 0.07 18.67 8.24
C ASN A 34 -0.63 19.98 7.84
N ARG A 35 -1.94 20.10 8.16
CA ARG A 35 -2.86 21.24 7.87
C ARG A 35 -3.47 21.34 6.46
N THR A 36 -3.17 20.43 5.54
CA THR A 36 -3.80 20.36 4.20
C THR A 36 -4.41 18.98 3.95
N SER A 37 -5.66 18.94 3.49
CA SER A 37 -6.28 17.69 3.06
C SER A 37 -5.69 17.25 1.72
N VAL A 38 -5.44 15.94 1.55
CA VAL A 38 -5.13 15.38 0.23
C VAL A 38 -6.40 15.51 -0.62
N THR A 39 -6.49 16.60 -1.38
CA THR A 39 -7.59 16.86 -2.29
C THR A 39 -7.34 16.16 -3.61
N VAL A 40 -8.24 15.26 -3.96
CA VAL A 40 -8.25 14.54 -5.25
C VAL A 40 -9.54 14.88 -5.96
N PRO A 41 -9.55 15.13 -7.28
CA PRO A 41 -10.81 15.28 -8.01
C PRO A 41 -11.71 14.06 -7.80
N SER A 42 -12.93 14.27 -7.31
CA SER A 42 -13.87 13.20 -6.97
C SER A 42 -14.19 12.28 -8.15
N GLY A 43 -14.38 12.85 -9.33
CA GLY A 43 -14.58 12.07 -10.56
C GLY A 43 -13.43 11.11 -10.85
N LEU A 44 -12.19 11.52 -10.58
CA LEU A 44 -11.02 10.66 -10.74
C LEU A 44 -10.97 9.55 -9.68
N ALA A 45 -11.26 9.89 -8.42
CA ALA A 45 -11.35 8.90 -7.36
C ALA A 45 -12.44 7.87 -7.65
N LEU A 46 -13.67 8.30 -7.92
CA LEU A 46 -14.80 7.39 -8.18
C LEU A 46 -14.65 6.61 -9.49
N HIS A 47 -13.82 7.06 -10.43
CA HIS A 47 -13.48 6.34 -11.65
C HIS A 47 -12.59 5.12 -11.37
N HIS A 48 -11.51 5.31 -10.62
CA HIS A 48 -10.56 4.24 -10.31
C HIS A 48 -11.00 3.38 -9.12
N PHE A 49 -11.62 3.99 -8.11
CA PHE A 49 -12.14 3.31 -6.92
C PHE A 49 -13.64 3.08 -7.06
N LYS A 50 -14.02 2.04 -7.80
CA LYS A 50 -15.45 1.74 -8.03
C LYS A 50 -16.24 1.59 -6.71
N LYS A 51 -15.63 0.94 -5.71
CA LYS A 51 -16.21 0.73 -4.39
C LYS A 51 -16.42 2.03 -3.59
N MET A 52 -15.63 3.08 -3.85
CA MET A 52 -15.80 4.36 -3.15
C MET A 52 -17.13 5.05 -3.45
N LYS A 53 -17.84 4.67 -4.53
CA LYS A 53 -19.18 5.18 -4.83
C LYS A 53 -20.18 4.85 -3.72
N GLU A 54 -20.03 3.70 -3.08
CA GLU A 54 -20.87 3.25 -1.96
C GLU A 54 -20.53 3.98 -0.64
N TRP A 55 -19.38 4.65 -0.60
CA TRP A 55 -18.84 5.31 0.58
C TRP A 55 -19.01 6.83 0.54
N VAL A 56 -19.71 7.33 -0.47
CA VAL A 56 -20.07 8.75 -0.55
C VAL A 56 -21.10 9.04 0.54
N VAL A 57 -20.80 10.02 1.39
CA VAL A 57 -21.64 10.43 2.51
C VAL A 57 -22.05 11.89 2.39
N PRO A 58 -23.14 12.33 3.03
CA PRO A 58 -23.41 13.76 3.17
C PRO A 58 -22.29 14.45 3.95
N ALA A 59 -22.17 15.76 3.75
CA ALA A 59 -21.21 16.57 4.50
C ALA A 59 -21.47 16.45 6.01
N PRO A 60 -20.45 16.13 6.83
CA PRO A 60 -20.64 16.05 8.27
C PRO A 60 -20.80 17.45 8.86
N SER A 61 -21.62 17.57 9.91
CA SER A 61 -21.96 18.87 10.52
C SER A 61 -20.78 19.51 11.27
N ASN A 62 -19.88 18.69 11.82
CA ASN A 62 -18.77 19.14 12.65
C ASN A 62 -17.44 18.89 11.92
N LEU A 63 -16.93 19.94 11.30
CA LEU A 63 -15.71 19.91 10.50
C LEU A 63 -14.60 20.77 11.11
N PRO A 64 -13.33 20.39 10.97
CA PRO A 64 -12.21 21.25 11.34
C PRO A 64 -12.25 22.57 10.54
N PRO A 65 -11.82 23.71 11.12
CA PRO A 65 -11.85 25.01 10.45
C PRO A 65 -11.26 25.07 9.02
N PRO A 66 -10.07 24.47 8.72
CA PRO A 66 -9.53 24.53 7.36
C PRO A 66 -10.41 23.78 6.35
N VAL A 67 -11.13 22.75 6.81
CA VAL A 67 -12.01 21.94 5.97
C VAL A 67 -13.37 22.63 5.78
N GLN A 68 -13.89 23.29 6.81
CA GLN A 68 -15.10 24.12 6.71
C GLN A 68 -14.93 25.21 5.64
N LEU A 69 -13.80 25.91 5.65
CA LEU A 69 -13.52 26.98 4.68
C LEU A 69 -13.48 26.45 3.23
N LEU A 70 -12.93 25.25 3.03
CA LEU A 70 -12.97 24.57 1.72
C LEU A 70 -14.39 24.19 1.32
N ALA A 71 -15.18 23.63 2.24
CA ALA A 71 -16.55 23.20 1.99
C ALA A 71 -17.52 24.38 1.75
N GLN A 72 -17.24 25.55 2.34
CA GLN A 72 -18.01 26.78 2.09
C GLN A 72 -17.67 27.43 0.75
N SER A 73 -16.39 27.38 0.35
CA SER A 73 -15.92 28.04 -0.87
C SER A 73 -16.20 27.26 -2.15
N ARG A 74 -16.37 25.93 -2.07
CA ARG A 74 -16.57 25.06 -3.24
C ARG A 74 -17.46 23.86 -2.91
N SER A 75 -18.12 23.30 -3.92
CA SER A 75 -18.74 21.97 -3.81
C SER A 75 -17.66 20.92 -3.52
N VAL A 76 -17.90 20.08 -2.51
CA VAL A 76 -16.98 19.02 -2.06
C VAL A 76 -17.75 17.71 -1.99
N VAL A 77 -17.10 16.62 -2.39
CA VAL A 77 -17.62 15.25 -2.22
C VAL A 77 -16.96 14.60 -1.00
N TRP A 78 -17.76 14.03 -0.12
CA TRP A 78 -17.29 13.38 1.09
C TRP A 78 -17.26 11.88 0.91
N ILE A 79 -16.11 11.26 1.16
CA ILE A 79 -15.91 9.81 1.03
C ILE A 79 -15.45 9.28 2.39
N ASN A 80 -16.29 8.50 3.04
CA ASN A 80 -15.98 7.87 4.32
C ASN A 80 -15.71 6.38 4.15
N ILE A 81 -14.45 6.00 4.23
CA ILE A 81 -14.01 4.62 4.07
C ILE A 81 -14.29 3.87 5.38
N PRO A 82 -15.21 2.89 5.40
CA PRO A 82 -15.57 2.17 6.62
C PRO A 82 -14.50 1.16 7.06
N LEU A 83 -13.57 0.83 6.17
CA LEU A 83 -12.50 -0.13 6.40
C LEU A 83 -11.38 0.46 7.25
N ALA A 84 -10.83 -0.33 8.17
CA ALA A 84 -9.62 0.01 8.89
C ALA A 84 -8.41 -0.09 7.94
N LEU A 85 -8.01 1.04 7.36
CA LEU A 85 -6.88 1.13 6.45
C LEU A 85 -5.68 1.83 7.11
N PRO A 86 -4.44 1.39 6.82
CA PRO A 86 -3.25 2.16 7.15
C PRO A 86 -3.29 3.53 6.47
N GLU A 87 -3.40 4.59 7.27
CA GLU A 87 -3.52 5.98 6.81
C GLU A 87 -2.41 6.36 5.81
N GLN A 88 -1.17 5.99 6.09
CA GLN A 88 -0.03 6.29 5.23
C GLN A 88 -0.13 5.64 3.84
N SER A 89 -0.59 4.38 3.79
CA SER A 89 -0.77 3.66 2.54
C SER A 89 -1.88 4.26 1.69
N LEU A 90 -2.98 4.68 2.32
CA LEU A 90 -4.05 5.40 1.62
C LEU A 90 -3.54 6.75 1.10
N LYS A 91 -2.79 7.51 1.89
CA LYS A 91 -2.20 8.79 1.45
C LYS A 91 -1.35 8.60 0.20
N ILE A 92 -0.45 7.63 0.19
CA ILE A 92 0.39 7.29 -0.97
C ILE A 92 -0.45 7.05 -2.23
N ILE A 93 -1.51 6.26 -2.09
CA ILE A 93 -2.43 5.92 -3.19
C ILE A 93 -3.15 7.18 -3.69
N LEU A 94 -3.68 8.01 -2.79
CA LEU A 94 -4.39 9.24 -3.14
C LEU A 94 -3.45 10.29 -3.76
N PHE A 95 -2.21 10.39 -3.28
CA PHE A 95 -1.18 11.23 -3.87
C PHE A 95 -0.86 10.80 -5.29
N ARG A 96 -0.68 9.50 -5.52
CA ARG A 96 -0.47 8.99 -6.89
C ARG A 96 -1.66 9.36 -7.79
N LEU A 97 -2.88 9.24 -7.28
CA LEU A 97 -4.06 9.64 -8.03
C LEU A 97 -4.10 11.15 -8.32
N LYS A 98 -3.74 11.99 -7.34
CA LYS A 98 -3.60 13.44 -7.53
C LYS A 98 -2.57 13.78 -8.61
N GLN A 99 -1.44 13.09 -8.66
CA GLN A 99 -0.44 13.28 -9.73
C GLN A 99 -1.01 12.95 -11.11
N LEU A 100 -1.80 11.89 -11.24
CA LEU A 100 -2.43 11.52 -12.51
C LEU A 100 -3.43 12.58 -13.01
N SER A 101 -3.97 13.41 -12.10
CA SER A 101 -4.83 14.53 -12.48
C SER A 101 -4.05 15.75 -13.02
N GLY A 102 -2.71 15.70 -13.06
CA GLY A 102 -1.85 16.80 -13.50
C GLY A 102 -1.69 17.92 -12.46
N HIS A 103 -2.15 17.72 -11.22
CA HIS A 103 -1.92 18.67 -10.15
C HIS A 103 -0.49 18.51 -9.61
N PRO A 104 0.22 19.62 -9.36
CA PRO A 104 1.56 19.55 -8.77
C PRO A 104 1.48 18.95 -7.36
N CYS A 105 2.38 18.02 -7.08
CA CYS A 105 2.64 17.51 -5.75
C CYS A 105 4.01 18.05 -5.32
N ALA A 106 4.17 18.47 -4.06
CA ALA A 106 5.47 18.90 -3.59
C ALA A 106 6.42 17.69 -3.61
N GLY A 107 7.68 17.89 -4.04
CA GLY A 107 8.62 16.80 -4.30
C GLY A 107 8.91 15.92 -3.08
N ASN A 108 8.73 16.45 -1.87
CA ASN A 108 8.94 15.72 -0.62
C ASN A 108 7.77 14.79 -0.23
N ASP A 109 6.60 14.96 -0.85
CA ASP A 109 5.39 14.23 -0.46
C ASP A 109 5.39 12.78 -0.95
N LEU A 110 6.31 12.42 -1.87
CA LEU A 110 6.31 11.14 -2.60
C LEU A 110 7.67 10.44 -2.67
N ILE A 111 8.62 10.75 -1.78
CA ILE A 111 9.85 9.94 -1.68
C ILE A 111 9.48 8.60 -1.03
N LEU A 112 9.13 7.64 -1.87
CA LEU A 112 8.76 6.30 -1.46
C LEU A 112 9.93 5.37 -1.71
N ASN A 113 10.77 5.24 -0.69
CA ASN A 113 11.62 4.08 -0.50
C ASN A 113 10.96 3.19 0.56
N PRO A 114 9.80 2.56 0.27
CA PRO A 114 9.11 1.74 1.25
C PRO A 114 10.02 0.56 1.60
N ASN A 115 10.14 0.31 2.90
CA ASN A 115 10.65 -0.96 3.40
C ASN A 115 9.61 -2.09 3.14
N ILE A 116 9.93 -3.31 3.56
CA ILE A 116 9.08 -4.47 3.34
C ILE A 116 7.71 -4.28 4.01
N GLY A 117 7.69 -3.84 5.28
CA GLY A 117 6.44 -3.59 6.01
C GLY A 117 5.54 -2.55 5.34
N ALA A 118 6.11 -1.43 4.89
CA ALA A 118 5.38 -0.40 4.15
C ALA A 118 4.86 -0.91 2.80
N SER A 119 5.65 -1.73 2.09
CA SER A 119 5.25 -2.36 0.82
C SER A 119 4.08 -3.32 1.01
N VAL A 120 4.13 -4.16 2.06
CA VAL A 120 3.06 -5.06 2.44
C VAL A 120 1.79 -4.30 2.82
N SER A 121 1.94 -3.25 3.63
CA SER A 121 0.84 -2.36 4.03
C SER A 121 0.15 -1.71 2.80
N LEU A 122 0.94 -1.27 1.82
CA LEU A 122 0.45 -0.70 0.58
C LEU A 122 -0.31 -1.73 -0.26
N ILE A 123 0.24 -2.93 -0.43
CA ILE A 123 -0.40 -4.04 -1.16
C ILE A 123 -1.74 -4.42 -0.50
N ARG A 124 -1.78 -4.52 0.83
CA ARG A 124 -3.01 -4.83 1.58
C ARG A 124 -4.06 -3.73 1.38
N THR A 125 -3.65 -2.48 1.50
CA THR A 125 -4.55 -1.32 1.30
C THR A 125 -5.12 -1.31 -0.11
N TRP A 126 -4.26 -1.54 -1.12
CA TRP A 126 -4.66 -1.62 -2.52
C TRP A 126 -5.71 -2.70 -2.77
N ARG A 127 -5.54 -3.89 -2.18
CA ARG A 127 -6.52 -4.99 -2.27
C ARG A 127 -7.83 -4.68 -1.55
N LEU A 128 -7.77 -4.08 -0.36
CA LEU A 128 -8.97 -3.70 0.41
C LEU A 128 -9.81 -2.63 -0.32
N LEU A 129 -9.15 -1.78 -1.11
CA LEU A 129 -9.78 -0.82 -2.01
C LEU A 129 -10.24 -1.43 -3.34
N GLU A 130 -10.06 -2.74 -3.53
CA GLU A 130 -10.42 -3.49 -4.74
C GLU A 130 -9.83 -2.89 -6.03
N LEU A 131 -8.61 -2.37 -5.94
CA LEU A 131 -7.91 -1.81 -7.07
C LEU A 131 -7.27 -2.91 -7.95
N PRO A 132 -7.11 -2.67 -9.27
CA PRO A 132 -6.53 -3.65 -10.19
C PRO A 132 -5.10 -4.08 -9.81
N PRO A 133 -4.77 -5.38 -9.81
CA PRO A 133 -3.50 -5.89 -9.31
C PRO A 133 -2.27 -5.52 -10.15
N GLU A 134 -2.47 -5.09 -11.39
CA GLU A 134 -1.42 -4.64 -12.33
C GLU A 134 -0.74 -3.38 -11.82
N GLY A 135 -1.50 -2.53 -11.12
CA GLY A 135 -1.00 -1.29 -10.54
C GLY A 135 0.05 -1.48 -9.44
N LEU A 136 0.18 -2.70 -8.92
CA LEU A 136 1.17 -3.07 -7.91
C LEU A 136 2.48 -3.61 -8.51
N ARG A 137 2.67 -3.62 -9.83
CA ARG A 137 3.88 -4.21 -10.43
C ARG A 137 5.18 -3.60 -9.90
N GLY A 138 5.24 -2.26 -9.78
CA GLY A 138 6.44 -1.56 -9.30
C GLY A 138 6.79 -1.92 -7.85
N ILE A 139 5.80 -1.93 -6.97
CA ILE A 139 5.99 -2.26 -5.54
C ILE A 139 6.36 -3.73 -5.35
N LYS A 140 5.80 -4.63 -6.16
CA LYS A 140 6.17 -6.05 -6.16
C LYS A 140 7.63 -6.25 -6.58
N MET A 141 8.08 -5.59 -7.64
CA MET A 141 9.48 -5.64 -8.09
C MET A 141 10.43 -5.06 -7.05
N ARG A 142 10.05 -3.94 -6.42
CA ARG A 142 10.83 -3.33 -5.34
C ARG A 142 10.96 -4.28 -4.15
N MET A 143 9.86 -4.87 -3.72
CA MET A 143 9.83 -5.82 -2.61
C MET A 143 10.66 -7.07 -2.93
N TRP A 144 10.53 -7.63 -4.15
CA TRP A 144 11.37 -8.72 -4.62
C TRP A 144 12.86 -8.36 -4.57
N SER A 145 13.24 -7.18 -5.05
CA SER A 145 14.63 -6.69 -5.00
C SER A 145 15.14 -6.52 -3.56
N LEU A 146 14.33 -5.96 -2.66
CA LEU A 146 14.68 -5.82 -1.24
C LEU A 146 14.89 -7.17 -0.57
N VAL A 147 14.06 -8.16 -0.89
CA VAL A 147 14.17 -9.49 -0.31
C VAL A 147 15.37 -10.25 -0.90
N SER A 148 15.59 -10.16 -2.21
CA SER A 148 16.64 -10.93 -2.89
C SER A 148 18.05 -10.39 -2.60
N MET A 149 18.20 -9.06 -2.63
CA MET A 149 19.50 -8.38 -2.59
C MET A 149 19.72 -7.54 -1.33
N GLY A 150 18.70 -7.41 -0.48
CA GLY A 150 18.78 -6.60 0.73
C GLY A 150 19.39 -7.33 1.93
N PRO A 151 19.33 -6.70 3.12
CA PRO A 151 19.83 -7.29 4.35
C PRO A 151 19.06 -8.56 4.75
N PRO A 152 19.53 -9.30 5.79
CA PRO A 152 18.81 -10.42 6.36
C PRO A 152 17.38 -10.03 6.71
N ILE A 153 16.42 -10.84 6.25
CA ILE A 153 15.00 -10.63 6.56
C ILE A 153 14.76 -10.90 8.03
N THR A 154 14.14 -9.95 8.73
CA THR A 154 13.77 -10.13 10.13
C THR A 154 12.56 -11.07 10.27
N LEU A 155 12.39 -11.70 11.44
CA LEU A 155 11.23 -12.55 11.72
C LEU A 155 9.89 -11.81 11.52
N SER A 156 9.81 -10.54 11.92
CA SER A 156 8.59 -9.74 11.77
C SER A 156 8.26 -9.45 10.30
N GLU A 157 9.27 -9.19 9.47
CA GLU A 157 9.10 -9.03 8.03
C GLU A 157 8.69 -10.35 7.36
N MET A 158 9.29 -11.47 7.77
CA MET A 158 8.92 -12.81 7.30
C MET A 158 7.45 -13.10 7.59
N GLN A 159 6.99 -12.88 8.82
CA GLN A 159 5.59 -13.03 9.21
C GLN A 159 4.66 -12.10 8.43
N ALA A 160 5.05 -10.84 8.23
CA ALA A 160 4.25 -9.86 7.49
C ALA A 160 4.08 -10.26 6.02
N LEU A 161 5.18 -10.67 5.36
CA LEU A 161 5.16 -11.17 4.00
C LEU A 161 4.27 -12.42 3.89
N TRP A 162 4.49 -13.39 4.76
CA TRP A 162 3.81 -14.67 4.75
C TRP A 162 2.30 -14.55 4.97
N THR A 163 1.86 -13.68 5.87
CA THR A 163 0.43 -13.49 6.17
C THR A 163 -0.29 -12.62 5.13
N SER A 164 0.43 -11.75 4.43
CA SER A 164 -0.18 -10.75 3.56
C SER A 164 -0.14 -11.10 2.07
N LEU A 165 0.77 -11.99 1.65
CA LEU A 165 0.94 -12.35 0.26
C LEU A 165 0.32 -13.74 -0.05
N PRO A 166 -0.24 -13.92 -1.25
CA PRO A 166 -0.64 -15.24 -1.74
C PRO A 166 0.54 -16.20 -1.71
N ARG A 167 0.27 -17.48 -1.45
CA ARG A 167 1.31 -18.51 -1.34
C ARG A 167 2.16 -18.67 -2.61
N ASN A 168 1.57 -18.44 -3.78
CA ASN A 168 2.22 -18.56 -5.08
C ASN A 168 3.05 -17.31 -5.47
N PHE A 169 3.30 -16.38 -4.55
CA PHE A 169 3.98 -15.15 -4.87
C PHE A 169 5.51 -15.36 -4.85
N PRO A 170 6.25 -15.04 -5.94
CA PRO A 170 7.69 -15.30 -6.01
C PRO A 170 8.52 -14.69 -4.88
N VAL A 171 8.03 -13.58 -4.29
CA VAL A 171 8.67 -12.93 -3.15
C VAL A 171 8.77 -13.85 -1.93
N LEU A 172 7.84 -14.78 -1.73
CA LEU A 172 7.90 -15.72 -0.60
C LEU A 172 9.01 -16.76 -0.79
N VAL A 173 9.27 -17.19 -2.03
CA VAL A 173 10.40 -18.07 -2.35
C VAL A 173 11.72 -17.34 -2.10
N GLU A 174 11.84 -16.10 -2.57
CA GLU A 174 13.05 -15.32 -2.32
C GLU A 174 13.25 -14.98 -0.85
N MET A 175 12.16 -14.80 -0.10
CA MET A 175 12.23 -14.60 1.35
C MET A 175 12.84 -15.82 2.03
N ALA A 176 12.41 -17.02 1.64
CA ALA A 176 12.98 -18.25 2.16
C ALA A 176 14.46 -18.42 1.77
N ASN A 177 14.82 -18.11 0.52
CA ASN A 177 16.22 -18.11 0.07
C ASN A 177 17.09 -17.14 0.86
N ASN A 178 16.60 -15.92 1.10
CA ASN A 178 17.30 -14.91 1.89
C ASN A 178 17.55 -15.42 3.31
N VAL A 179 16.51 -15.91 3.99
CA VAL A 179 16.60 -16.44 5.36
C VAL A 179 17.61 -17.60 5.42
N MET A 180 17.55 -18.55 4.48
CA MET A 180 18.48 -19.68 4.44
C MET A 180 19.93 -19.25 4.22
N ARG A 181 20.18 -18.34 3.27
CA ARG A 181 21.52 -17.79 3.04
C ARG A 181 22.05 -17.09 4.29
N SER A 182 21.23 -16.23 4.89
CA SER A 182 21.63 -15.48 6.09
C SER A 182 21.85 -16.36 7.32
N LEU A 183 21.13 -17.48 7.44
CA LEU A 183 21.39 -18.52 8.45
C LEU A 183 22.74 -19.20 8.23
N ILE A 184 23.05 -19.60 6.99
CA ILE A 184 24.32 -20.26 6.63
C ILE A 184 25.51 -19.31 6.85
N GLU A 185 25.36 -18.04 6.50
CA GLU A 185 26.38 -17.00 6.67
C GLU A 185 26.50 -16.51 8.13
N GLY A 186 25.63 -16.95 9.04
CA GLY A 186 25.67 -16.56 10.45
C GLY A 186 25.34 -15.09 10.69
N LEU A 187 24.49 -14.48 9.84
CA LEU A 187 24.16 -13.05 9.92
C LEU A 187 23.10 -12.70 10.98
N TYR A 188 22.46 -13.71 11.56
CA TYR A 188 21.46 -13.55 12.61
C TYR A 188 22.07 -13.79 13.99
N LEU A 189 21.52 -13.11 15.00
CA LEU A 189 21.83 -13.40 16.39
C LEU A 189 21.28 -14.79 16.78
N LEU A 190 21.89 -15.43 17.77
CA LEU A 190 21.44 -16.74 18.26
C LEU A 190 19.95 -16.74 18.68
N ALA A 191 19.51 -15.68 19.36
CA ALA A 191 18.12 -15.53 19.76
C ALA A 191 17.16 -15.43 18.55
N GLU A 192 17.58 -14.74 17.49
CA GLU A 192 16.81 -14.61 16.25
C GLU A 192 16.74 -15.95 15.52
N ASN A 193 17.84 -16.70 15.45
CA ASN A 193 17.87 -18.05 14.88
C ASN A 193 16.85 -18.95 15.54
N VAL A 194 16.87 -19.02 16.88
CA VAL A 194 15.92 -19.84 17.65
C VAL A 194 14.48 -19.43 17.35
N ALA A 195 14.19 -18.12 17.31
CA ALA A 195 12.86 -17.63 17.02
C ALA A 195 12.39 -17.94 15.59
N ILE A 196 13.27 -17.78 14.59
CA ILE A 196 13.00 -18.13 13.19
C ILE A 196 12.72 -19.62 13.06
N PHE A 197 13.55 -20.49 13.64
CA PHE A 197 13.34 -21.94 13.59
C PHE A 197 12.06 -22.36 14.30
N SER A 198 11.76 -21.79 15.47
CA SER A 198 10.50 -22.07 16.19
C SER A 198 9.31 -21.75 15.29
N TRP A 199 9.31 -20.57 14.67
CA TRP A 199 8.23 -20.14 13.80
C TRP A 199 8.06 -21.03 12.56
N ILE A 200 9.16 -21.42 11.89
CA ILE A 200 9.12 -22.34 10.74
C ILE A 200 8.55 -23.71 11.14
N CYS A 201 8.95 -24.23 12.30
CA CYS A 201 8.49 -25.52 12.81
C CYS A 201 7.01 -25.49 13.22
N GLU A 202 6.57 -24.43 13.90
CA GLU A 202 5.20 -24.28 14.42
C GLU A 202 4.16 -24.15 13.30
N ASN A 203 4.47 -23.43 12.23
CA ASN A 203 3.51 -23.18 11.15
C ASN A 203 3.38 -24.35 10.17
N GLN A 204 3.98 -25.50 10.47
CA GLN A 204 4.03 -26.70 9.62
C GLN A 204 4.42 -26.39 8.17
N GLU A 205 5.30 -25.40 7.97
CA GLU A 205 5.72 -24.91 6.67
C GLU A 205 6.78 -25.82 6.04
N LYS A 206 6.53 -27.13 6.09
CA LYS A 206 7.30 -28.14 5.38
C LYS A 206 7.32 -27.85 3.89
N ASP A 207 6.32 -27.14 3.36
CA ASP A 207 6.25 -26.78 1.95
C ASP A 207 7.25 -25.68 1.56
N LEU A 208 7.53 -24.68 2.42
CA LEU A 208 8.66 -23.76 2.20
C LEU A 208 9.99 -24.54 2.15
N LEU A 209 10.19 -25.45 3.10
CA LEU A 209 11.39 -26.29 3.15
C LEU A 209 11.46 -27.33 2.01
N ARG A 210 10.33 -27.67 1.38
CA ARG A 210 10.25 -28.59 0.23
C ARG A 210 10.52 -27.86 -1.08
N GLU A 211 9.99 -26.65 -1.27
CA GLU A 211 10.25 -25.85 -2.48
C GLU A 211 11.74 -25.49 -2.60
N ILE A 212 12.44 -25.26 -1.48
CA ILE A 212 13.90 -25.06 -1.45
C ILE A 212 14.67 -26.32 -1.86
N LYS A 213 14.10 -27.53 -1.66
CA LYS A 213 14.74 -28.81 -2.03
C LYS A 213 14.55 -29.21 -3.49
N THR A 214 13.66 -28.55 -4.22
CA THR A 214 13.54 -28.72 -5.67
C THR A 214 14.45 -27.72 -6.37
N PRO A 215 15.62 -28.14 -6.92
CA PRO A 215 16.39 -27.25 -7.76
C PRO A 215 15.52 -26.83 -8.94
N ILE A 216 15.38 -25.52 -9.13
CA ILE A 216 14.81 -24.93 -10.34
C ILE A 216 15.64 -25.49 -11.51
N ARG A 217 15.03 -26.37 -12.30
CA ARG A 217 15.60 -26.93 -13.53
C ARG A 217 15.61 -25.89 -14.64
#